data_AF-A0A2H0BKQ2-F1
#
_entry.id   AF-A0A2H0BKQ2-F1
#
_cell.length_a   1.000
_cell.length_b   1.000
_cell.length_c   1.000
_cell.angle_alpha   90.00
_cell.angle_beta   90.00
_cell.angle_gamma   90.00
#
_symmetry.space_group_name_H-M   'P 1'
#
loop_
_entity.id
_entity.type
_entity.pdbx_description
1 polymer ?
#
loop_
_entity_poly.entity_id
_entity_poly.type
_entity_poly.pdbx_seq_one_letter_code
_entity_poly.pdbx_strand_id
1 'polypeptide(L)'
;MEAFKFMQQMNFEVPGIFEKLDGWTSHSYPNHGFLGKPWENGKTSVRGYEWELNILKNTFKVSRDLPVFITETGWPKSGKGNKYYDEKTVAEYIKYAFENVWLKDERVKAVTPFVLNYPQDLFDEFSWFDKKGQPYPQCETVKNIEKVSWWPEQEKKYEIVSILLPPFLPANTKFNGKLTLKNVGQSILGEQGSIEIPAIPSENLLISPLVVPNNQKIKPGEITILDFSITSTSKSGEYTFNWE
;
A
#
# COMPACT_ATOMS: atom_id res chain seq x y z
N MET A 1 19.08 -7.78 -25.91
CA MET A 1 17.98 -8.75 -25.78
C MET A 1 16.71 -7.97 -25.55
N GLU A 2 15.64 -8.29 -26.26
CA GLU A 2 14.35 -7.60 -26.12
C GLU A 2 13.64 -8.10 -24.84
N ALA A 3 12.94 -7.21 -24.13
CA ALA A 3 12.40 -7.47 -22.78
C ALA A 3 11.42 -8.66 -22.74
N PHE A 4 10.53 -8.79 -23.71
CA PHE A 4 9.59 -9.91 -23.76
C PHE A 4 10.32 -11.24 -23.96
N LYS A 5 11.36 -11.28 -24.81
CA LYS A 5 12.21 -12.48 -24.95
C LYS A 5 12.89 -12.87 -23.64
N PHE A 6 13.37 -11.89 -22.86
CA PHE A 6 13.94 -12.17 -21.54
C PHE A 6 12.90 -12.77 -20.58
N MET A 7 11.69 -12.21 -20.53
CA MET A 7 10.59 -12.75 -19.72
C MET A 7 10.21 -14.19 -20.12
N GLN A 8 10.20 -14.50 -21.41
CA GLN A 8 9.96 -15.85 -21.90
C GLN A 8 11.02 -16.83 -21.40
N GLN A 9 12.29 -16.44 -21.40
CA GLN A 9 13.39 -17.26 -20.89
C GLN A 9 13.30 -17.44 -19.37
N MET A 10 12.94 -16.39 -18.62
CA MET A 10 12.71 -16.51 -17.17
C MET A 10 11.61 -17.52 -16.85
N ASN A 11 10.48 -17.47 -17.57
CA ASN A 11 9.39 -18.41 -17.34
C ASN A 11 9.70 -19.83 -17.86
N PHE A 12 10.56 -19.97 -18.85
CA PHE A 12 11.06 -21.28 -19.28
C PHE A 12 11.93 -21.91 -18.19
N GLU A 13 12.85 -21.14 -17.62
CA GLU A 13 13.76 -21.61 -16.57
C GLU A 13 13.02 -21.88 -15.25
N VAL A 14 12.10 -20.99 -14.88
CA VAL A 14 11.29 -21.10 -13.66
C VAL A 14 9.81 -20.96 -14.05
N PRO A 15 9.13 -22.07 -14.40
CA PRO A 15 7.71 -22.05 -14.75
C PRO A 15 6.85 -21.41 -13.66
N GLY A 16 6.03 -20.44 -14.04
CA GLY A 16 5.14 -19.73 -13.13
C GLY A 16 5.83 -18.70 -12.24
N ILE A 17 7.08 -18.30 -12.55
CA ILE A 17 7.82 -17.28 -11.78
C ILE A 17 7.01 -15.99 -11.57
N PHE A 18 6.24 -15.58 -12.59
CA PHE A 18 5.44 -14.36 -12.52
C PHE A 18 4.21 -14.47 -11.62
N GLU A 19 3.70 -15.67 -11.36
CA GLU A 19 2.63 -15.91 -10.37
C GLU A 19 3.16 -15.77 -8.94
N LYS A 20 4.47 -15.69 -8.73
CA LYS A 20 5.05 -15.50 -7.38
C LYS A 20 5.27 -14.04 -7.02
N LEU A 21 4.92 -13.11 -7.91
CA LEU A 21 5.11 -11.69 -7.68
C LEU A 21 4.00 -11.11 -6.80
N ASP A 22 4.40 -10.25 -5.86
CA ASP A 22 3.49 -9.43 -5.06
C ASP A 22 3.15 -8.11 -5.77
N GLY A 23 3.96 -7.71 -6.75
CA GLY A 23 3.77 -6.52 -7.57
C GLY A 23 4.69 -6.51 -8.78
N TRP A 24 4.36 -5.68 -9.75
CA TRP A 24 5.12 -5.49 -10.98
C TRP A 24 5.87 -4.17 -10.96
N THR A 25 7.15 -4.19 -11.34
CA THR A 25 7.96 -2.97 -11.49
C THR A 25 8.07 -2.58 -12.96
N SER A 26 7.98 -1.29 -13.27
CA SER A 26 8.01 -0.80 -14.64
C SER A 26 8.85 0.47 -14.78
N HIS A 27 9.65 0.53 -15.85
CA HIS A 27 10.39 1.74 -16.26
C HIS A 27 9.66 2.37 -17.46
N SER A 28 8.45 2.85 -17.23
CA SER A 28 7.54 3.38 -18.26
C SER A 28 7.97 4.78 -18.73
N TYR A 29 9.03 4.85 -19.54
CA TYR A 29 9.51 6.09 -20.15
C TYR A 29 8.76 6.46 -21.44
N PRO A 30 8.58 7.76 -21.73
CA PRO A 30 7.98 8.29 -22.95
C PRO A 30 8.97 8.20 -24.14
N ASN A 31 9.23 6.99 -24.60
CA ASN A 31 10.13 6.67 -25.70
C ASN A 31 9.47 6.79 -27.09
N HIS A 32 10.24 7.04 -28.16
CA HIS A 32 11.70 7.00 -28.24
C HIS A 32 12.42 8.27 -27.78
N GLY A 33 13.52 8.09 -27.04
CA GLY A 33 14.42 9.18 -26.65
C GLY A 33 13.78 10.19 -25.71
N PHE A 34 12.82 9.75 -24.89
CA PHE A 34 12.14 10.57 -23.88
C PHE A 34 11.30 11.73 -24.42
N LEU A 35 10.92 11.68 -25.70
CA LEU A 35 10.15 12.74 -26.37
C LEU A 35 8.66 12.45 -26.51
N GLY A 36 8.21 11.25 -26.12
CA GLY A 36 6.81 10.85 -26.20
C GLY A 36 5.90 11.80 -25.40
N LYS A 37 4.65 11.93 -25.84
CA LYS A 37 3.65 12.77 -25.19
C LYS A 37 2.95 11.99 -24.07
N PRO A 38 2.48 12.66 -23.00
CA PRO A 38 1.92 11.96 -21.85
C PRO A 38 0.56 11.29 -22.14
N TRP A 39 -0.11 11.65 -23.25
CA TRP A 39 -1.34 11.01 -23.74
C TRP A 39 -1.09 9.87 -24.73
N GLU A 40 0.16 9.57 -25.08
CA GLU A 40 0.48 8.44 -25.95
C GLU A 40 0.36 7.11 -25.21
N ASN A 41 0.03 6.07 -25.97
CA ASN A 41 -0.20 4.72 -25.45
C ASN A 41 0.83 3.74 -26.02
N GLY A 42 0.91 2.58 -25.39
CA GLY A 42 1.72 1.46 -25.86
C GLY A 42 3.01 1.27 -25.07
N LYS A 43 3.78 0.26 -25.48
CA LYS A 43 4.97 -0.24 -24.78
C LYS A 43 6.00 0.85 -24.44
N THR A 44 6.13 1.85 -25.31
CA THR A 44 7.15 2.89 -25.19
C THR A 44 6.58 4.21 -24.66
N SER A 45 5.43 4.22 -23.99
CA SER A 45 4.90 5.44 -23.39
C SER A 45 4.93 5.38 -21.86
N VAL A 46 4.45 6.44 -21.21
CA VAL A 46 4.22 6.45 -19.75
C VAL A 46 3.15 5.44 -19.27
N ARG A 47 2.48 4.79 -20.23
CA ARG A 47 1.56 3.66 -20.04
C ARG A 47 2.20 2.31 -20.40
N GLY A 48 3.52 2.25 -20.55
CA GLY A 48 4.25 1.02 -20.90
C GLY A 48 3.88 -0.17 -19.99
N TYR A 49 3.66 0.09 -18.71
CA TYR A 49 3.20 -0.90 -17.73
C TYR A 49 1.89 -1.60 -18.14
N GLU A 50 0.98 -0.94 -18.86
CA GLU A 50 -0.28 -1.57 -19.32
C GLU A 50 0.01 -2.69 -20.32
N TRP A 51 0.99 -2.50 -21.22
CA TRP A 51 1.45 -3.52 -22.15
C TRP A 51 2.13 -4.68 -21.42
N GLU A 52 2.92 -4.37 -20.40
CA GLU A 52 3.61 -5.38 -19.57
C GLU A 52 2.59 -6.24 -18.80
N LEU A 53 1.61 -5.62 -18.14
CA LEU A 53 0.51 -6.33 -17.46
C LEU A 53 -0.29 -7.20 -18.43
N ASN A 54 -0.56 -6.70 -19.64
CA ASN A 54 -1.25 -7.46 -20.67
C ASN A 54 -0.48 -8.71 -21.08
N ILE A 55 0.85 -8.64 -21.14
CA ILE A 55 1.72 -9.80 -21.38
C ILE A 55 1.68 -10.79 -20.23
N LEU A 56 1.80 -10.32 -18.99
CA LEU A 56 1.73 -11.16 -17.80
C LEU A 56 0.42 -11.96 -17.74
N LYS A 57 -0.70 -11.28 -17.99
CA LYS A 57 -2.03 -11.90 -18.00
C LYS A 57 -2.23 -12.85 -19.16
N ASN A 58 -1.99 -12.39 -20.40
CA ASN A 58 -2.39 -13.16 -21.58
C ASN A 58 -1.37 -14.22 -22.01
N THR A 59 -0.08 -13.96 -21.79
CA THR A 59 0.99 -14.89 -22.19
C THR A 59 1.41 -15.79 -21.05
N PHE A 60 1.71 -15.20 -19.89
CA PHE A 60 2.24 -15.94 -18.73
C PHE A 60 1.15 -16.45 -17.77
N LYS A 61 -0.12 -16.15 -18.07
CA LYS A 61 -1.29 -16.63 -17.33
C LYS A 61 -1.27 -16.26 -15.84
N VAL A 62 -0.68 -15.11 -15.51
CA VAL A 62 -0.76 -14.57 -14.15
C VAL A 62 -2.23 -14.31 -13.81
N SER A 63 -2.69 -14.96 -12.75
CA SER A 63 -4.11 -15.02 -12.38
C SER A 63 -4.58 -13.78 -11.60
N ARG A 64 -3.67 -13.20 -10.82
CA ARG A 64 -3.90 -12.01 -10.01
C ARG A 64 -3.68 -10.72 -10.81
N ASP A 65 -4.42 -9.67 -10.45
CA ASP A 65 -4.12 -8.33 -10.94
C ASP A 65 -3.01 -7.73 -10.07
N LEU A 66 -1.82 -7.59 -10.65
CA LEU A 66 -0.63 -7.13 -9.93
C LEU A 66 -0.67 -5.60 -9.72
N PRO A 67 -0.37 -5.11 -8.51
CA PRO A 67 -0.08 -3.70 -8.31
C PRO A 67 1.19 -3.32 -9.09
N VAL A 68 1.26 -2.09 -9.58
CA VAL A 68 2.36 -1.57 -10.39
C VAL A 68 3.14 -0.51 -9.61
N PHE A 69 4.45 -0.64 -9.63
CA PHE A 69 5.40 0.32 -9.12
C PHE A 69 6.21 0.85 -10.30
N ILE A 70 5.95 2.10 -10.70
CA ILE A 70 6.74 2.75 -11.74
C ILE A 70 8.01 3.26 -11.07
N THR A 71 9.07 2.44 -11.11
CA THR A 71 10.30 2.68 -10.36
C THR A 71 11.23 3.68 -11.03
N GLU A 72 10.99 4.01 -12.30
CA GLU A 72 11.74 5.01 -13.03
C GLU A 72 10.91 5.57 -14.21
N THR A 73 10.74 6.88 -14.29
CA THR A 73 10.12 7.55 -15.44
C THR A 73 10.42 9.05 -15.41
N GLY A 74 10.15 9.76 -16.50
CA GLY A 74 10.25 11.22 -16.56
C GLY A 74 10.56 11.73 -17.96
N TRP A 75 10.67 13.06 -18.04
CA TRP A 75 11.15 13.76 -19.22
C TRP A 75 12.40 14.56 -18.85
N PRO A 76 13.46 14.50 -19.67
CA PRO A 76 14.56 15.45 -19.56
C PRO A 76 14.08 16.83 -20.00
N LYS A 77 14.63 17.88 -19.39
CA LYS A 77 14.44 19.25 -19.82
C LYS A 77 15.51 19.66 -20.84
N SER A 78 15.19 20.68 -21.62
CA SER A 78 16.14 21.23 -22.56
C SER A 78 17.24 22.05 -21.89
N GLY A 79 18.45 21.86 -22.40
CA GLY A 79 19.63 22.66 -22.14
C GLY A 79 20.08 23.37 -23.41
N LYS A 80 21.30 23.91 -23.44
CA LYS A 80 21.82 24.56 -24.64
C LYS A 80 22.05 23.54 -25.77
N GLY A 81 21.15 23.51 -26.75
CA GLY A 81 21.33 22.80 -28.01
C GLY A 81 20.83 21.34 -28.07
N ASN A 82 20.08 20.88 -27.07
CA ASN A 82 19.47 19.55 -27.11
C ASN A 82 18.03 19.59 -27.68
N LYS A 83 17.47 18.40 -27.93
CA LYS A 83 16.16 18.21 -28.59
C LYS A 83 14.97 18.12 -27.63
N TYR A 84 15.19 18.32 -26.33
CA TYR A 84 14.19 18.08 -25.30
C TYR A 84 13.23 19.25 -25.15
N TYR A 85 12.19 19.06 -24.34
CA TYR A 85 11.20 20.09 -24.05
C TYR A 85 11.73 21.08 -23.01
N ASP A 86 11.26 22.32 -23.04
CA ASP A 86 11.55 23.28 -21.98
C ASP A 86 10.93 22.83 -20.64
N GLU A 87 11.42 23.41 -19.55
CA GLU A 87 11.03 23.09 -18.18
C GLU A 87 9.52 23.23 -17.90
N LYS A 88 8.83 24.18 -18.56
CA LYS A 88 7.38 24.37 -18.36
C LYS A 88 6.62 23.24 -19.03
N THR A 89 6.99 22.90 -20.26
CA THR A 89 6.40 21.77 -20.98
C THR A 89 6.65 20.44 -20.23
N VAL A 90 7.85 20.23 -19.68
CA VAL A 90 8.16 19.06 -18.86
C VAL A 90 7.26 18.99 -17.62
N ALA A 91 7.07 20.11 -16.93
CA ALA A 91 6.19 20.17 -15.77
C ALA A 91 4.73 19.87 -16.12
N GLU A 92 4.22 20.41 -17.23
CA GLU A 92 2.88 20.10 -17.74
C GLU A 92 2.71 18.62 -18.10
N TYR A 93 3.74 17.99 -18.67
CA TYR A 93 3.68 16.58 -19.05
C TYR A 93 3.68 15.66 -17.83
N ILE A 94 4.52 15.97 -16.84
CA ILE A 94 4.52 15.26 -15.56
C ILE A 94 3.17 15.42 -14.86
N LYS A 95 2.62 16.65 -14.82
CA LYS A 95 1.29 16.91 -14.26
C LYS A 95 0.23 16.04 -14.94
N TYR A 96 0.18 16.05 -16.27
CA TYR A 96 -0.77 15.26 -17.03
C TYR A 96 -0.61 13.77 -16.73
N ALA A 97 0.62 13.26 -16.71
CA ALA A 97 0.87 11.85 -16.44
C ALA A 97 0.37 11.44 -15.05
N PHE A 98 0.62 12.25 -14.01
CA PHE A 98 0.03 11.99 -12.69
C PHE A 98 -1.51 12.05 -12.74
N GLU A 99 -2.09 13.17 -13.17
CA GLU A 99 -3.54 13.41 -13.05
C GLU A 99 -4.40 12.58 -14.00
N ASN A 100 -3.87 12.15 -15.14
CA ASN A 100 -4.66 11.52 -16.21
C ASN A 100 -4.21 10.12 -16.58
N VAL A 101 -3.07 9.65 -16.06
CA VAL A 101 -2.55 8.31 -16.33
C VAL A 101 -2.41 7.55 -15.02
N TRP A 102 -1.46 7.94 -14.18
CA TRP A 102 -1.03 7.15 -13.04
C TRP A 102 -2.02 7.20 -11.87
N LEU A 103 -2.50 8.38 -11.48
CA LEU A 103 -3.46 8.49 -10.35
C LEU A 103 -4.87 7.99 -10.71
N LYS A 104 -5.18 7.84 -12.01
CA LYS A 104 -6.46 7.28 -12.46
C LYS A 104 -6.47 5.75 -12.50
N ASP A 105 -5.30 5.11 -12.39
CA ASP A 105 -5.17 3.66 -12.41
C ASP A 105 -4.88 3.16 -11.00
N GLU A 106 -5.87 2.57 -10.35
CA GLU A 106 -5.77 2.04 -8.98
C GLU A 106 -4.70 0.95 -8.84
N ARG A 107 -4.25 0.34 -9.95
CA ARG A 107 -3.14 -0.62 -9.94
C ARG A 107 -1.82 0.08 -9.66
N VAL A 108 -1.63 1.33 -10.08
CA VAL A 108 -0.38 2.08 -9.87
C VAL A 108 -0.29 2.53 -8.41
N LYS A 109 0.63 1.93 -7.66
CA LYS A 109 0.81 2.19 -6.22
C LYS A 109 1.89 3.22 -5.93
N ALA A 110 2.86 3.36 -6.82
CA ALA A 110 3.91 4.36 -6.69
C ALA A 110 4.48 4.76 -8.06
N VAL A 111 4.94 6.01 -8.14
CA VAL A 111 5.71 6.53 -9.27
C VAL A 111 6.96 7.20 -8.71
N THR A 112 8.12 6.84 -9.25
CA THR A 112 9.43 7.37 -8.86
C THR A 112 10.03 8.11 -10.05
N PRO A 113 9.91 9.45 -10.08
CA PRO A 113 10.49 10.25 -11.15
C PRO A 113 12.02 10.26 -11.08
N PHE A 114 12.66 10.15 -12.24
CA PHE A 114 14.10 10.21 -12.42
C PHE A 114 14.51 11.62 -12.89
N VAL A 115 15.41 12.35 -12.22
CA VAL A 115 16.01 12.11 -10.90
C VAL A 115 15.84 13.36 -10.04
N LEU A 116 15.62 13.19 -8.74
CA LEU A 116 15.38 14.31 -7.83
C LEU A 116 16.52 15.34 -7.89
N ASN A 117 17.73 14.99 -7.44
CA ASN A 117 18.85 15.94 -7.36
C ASN A 117 20.14 15.32 -7.92
N TYR A 118 20.42 15.59 -9.19
CA TYR A 118 21.66 15.24 -9.89
C TYR A 118 22.01 16.34 -10.91
N PRO A 119 22.47 17.51 -10.46
CA PRO A 119 22.67 18.67 -11.34
C PRO A 119 23.99 18.60 -12.12
N GLN A 120 24.67 17.44 -12.11
CA GLN A 120 25.96 17.22 -12.77
C GLN A 120 25.78 16.55 -14.13
N ASP A 121 26.81 16.67 -14.96
CA ASP A 121 26.84 16.13 -16.32
C ASP A 121 26.39 14.66 -16.36
N LEU A 122 25.84 14.24 -17.51
CA LEU A 122 25.17 12.95 -17.81
C LEU A 122 23.67 12.92 -17.48
N PHE A 123 23.23 13.53 -16.37
CA PHE A 123 21.82 13.48 -15.96
C PHE A 123 21.26 14.84 -15.48
N ASP A 124 22.02 15.93 -15.67
CA ASP A 124 21.58 17.28 -15.32
C ASP A 124 20.26 17.65 -16.00
N GLU A 125 20.04 17.21 -17.23
CA GLU A 125 18.79 17.38 -17.98
C GLU A 125 17.58 16.72 -17.26
N PHE A 126 17.78 15.59 -16.58
CA PHE A 126 16.74 14.91 -15.80
C PHE A 126 16.58 15.47 -14.39
N SER A 127 17.54 16.22 -13.87
CA SER A 127 17.48 16.68 -12.49
C SER A 127 16.33 17.66 -12.24
N TRP A 128 15.68 17.51 -11.09
CA TRP A 128 14.63 18.42 -10.62
C TRP A 128 15.15 19.61 -9.81
N PHE A 129 16.45 19.64 -9.53
CA PHE A 129 17.13 20.77 -8.91
C PHE A 129 18.30 21.23 -9.78
N ASP A 130 18.58 22.53 -9.76
CA ASP A 130 19.74 23.09 -10.44
C ASP A 130 21.03 22.96 -9.59
N LYS A 131 22.17 23.41 -10.15
CA LYS A 131 23.47 23.40 -9.46
C LYS A 131 23.52 24.25 -8.18
N LYS A 132 22.53 25.12 -7.96
CA LYS A 132 22.36 25.97 -6.77
C LYS A 132 21.33 25.41 -5.79
N GLY A 133 20.77 24.23 -6.05
CA GLY A 133 19.72 23.62 -5.25
C GLY A 133 18.36 24.30 -5.39
N GLN A 134 18.14 25.09 -6.44
CA GLN A 134 16.82 25.66 -6.74
C GLN A 134 15.96 24.64 -7.50
N PRO A 135 14.68 24.48 -7.13
CA PRO A 135 13.79 23.52 -7.79
C PRO A 135 13.40 24.01 -9.18
N TYR A 136 13.33 23.09 -10.13
CA TYR A 136 12.68 23.30 -11.43
C TYR A 136 11.15 23.17 -11.32
N PRO A 137 10.38 23.73 -12.27
CA PRO A 137 8.91 23.75 -12.23
C PRO A 137 8.22 22.40 -11.99
N GLN A 138 8.78 21.30 -12.49
CA GLN A 138 8.24 19.96 -12.28
C GLN A 138 8.26 19.52 -10.81
N CYS A 139 9.24 19.99 -10.02
CA CYS A 139 9.33 19.69 -8.60
C CYS A 139 8.15 20.31 -7.83
N GLU A 140 7.91 21.61 -8.04
CA GLU A 140 6.79 22.30 -7.39
C GLU A 140 5.44 21.78 -7.89
N THR A 141 5.35 21.43 -9.18
CA THR A 141 4.15 20.80 -9.76
C THR A 141 3.77 19.54 -9.00
N VAL A 142 4.69 18.57 -8.88
CA VAL A 142 4.41 17.29 -8.20
C VAL A 142 4.21 17.46 -6.70
N LYS A 143 4.91 18.41 -6.07
CA LYS A 143 4.73 18.74 -4.66
C LYS A 143 3.31 19.22 -4.34
N ASN A 144 2.68 19.94 -5.28
CA ASN A 144 1.35 20.53 -5.15
C ASN A 144 0.20 19.62 -5.62
N ILE A 145 0.51 18.43 -6.15
CA ILE A 145 -0.51 17.42 -6.41
C ILE A 145 -1.04 16.90 -5.06
N GLU A 146 -2.35 16.71 -4.96
CA GLU A 146 -3.00 16.13 -3.77
C GLU A 146 -2.45 14.72 -3.53
N LYS A 147 -2.01 14.46 -2.29
CA LYS A 147 -1.41 13.18 -1.90
C LYS A 147 -2.40 12.39 -1.08
N VAL A 148 -2.62 11.14 -1.48
CA VAL A 148 -3.29 10.16 -0.64
C VAL A 148 -2.28 9.64 0.38
N SER A 149 -2.72 9.36 1.60
CA SER A 149 -1.87 8.73 2.62
C SER A 149 -1.31 7.42 2.06
N TRP A 150 0.02 7.23 2.14
CA TRP A 150 0.67 6.01 1.66
C TRP A 150 0.52 4.82 2.62
N TRP A 151 -0.17 5.01 3.75
CA TRP A 151 -0.27 3.96 4.76
C TRP A 151 -0.93 2.72 4.14
N PRO A 152 -0.23 1.57 4.10
CA PRO A 152 -0.80 0.38 3.51
C PRO A 152 -2.03 -0.03 4.31
N GLU A 153 -3.08 -0.45 3.60
CA GLU A 153 -4.18 -1.15 4.24
C GLU A 153 -3.63 -2.45 4.84
N GLN A 154 -3.82 -2.63 6.14
CA GLN A 154 -3.38 -3.81 6.88
C GLN A 154 -4.60 -4.51 7.44
N GLU A 155 -4.66 -5.83 7.24
CA GLU A 155 -5.72 -6.64 7.86
C GLU A 155 -5.55 -6.62 9.40
N LYS A 156 -6.54 -6.06 10.10
CA LYS A 156 -6.65 -6.11 11.55
C LYS A 156 -7.44 -7.36 11.92
N LYS A 157 -6.77 -8.37 12.49
CA LYS A 157 -7.39 -9.65 12.84
C LYS A 157 -6.81 -10.23 14.11
N TYR A 158 -7.66 -10.83 14.92
CA TYR A 158 -7.27 -11.49 16.16
C TYR A 158 -8.05 -12.78 16.37
N GLU A 159 -7.57 -13.57 17.31
CA GLU A 159 -8.19 -14.80 17.77
C GLU A 159 -8.23 -14.80 19.30
N ILE A 160 -9.39 -15.16 19.86
CA ILE A 160 -9.52 -15.40 21.29
C ILE A 160 -9.05 -16.83 21.57
N VAL A 161 -7.90 -16.96 22.22
CA VAL A 161 -7.28 -18.26 22.51
C VAL A 161 -7.91 -18.91 23.73
N SER A 162 -8.20 -18.13 24.77
CA SER A 162 -8.81 -18.64 25.99
C SER A 162 -9.49 -17.52 26.78
N ILE A 163 -10.48 -17.90 27.59
CA ILE A 163 -11.20 -17.02 28.50
C ILE A 163 -11.23 -17.67 29.87
N LEU A 164 -10.83 -16.93 30.91
CA LEU A 164 -10.93 -17.38 32.29
C LEU A 164 -12.23 -16.87 32.91
N LEU A 165 -13.19 -17.77 33.08
CA LEU A 165 -14.48 -17.52 33.73
C LEU A 165 -14.74 -18.55 34.83
N PRO A 166 -15.47 -18.18 35.89
CA PRO A 166 -16.00 -19.17 36.82
C PRO A 166 -17.09 -20.00 36.12
N PRO A 167 -17.35 -21.23 36.60
CA PRO A 167 -18.39 -22.10 36.03
C PRO A 167 -19.81 -21.53 36.18
N PHE A 168 -20.02 -20.61 37.11
CA PHE A 168 -21.27 -19.87 37.30
C PHE A 168 -20.98 -18.47 37.87
N LEU A 169 -21.89 -17.52 37.63
CA LEU A 169 -21.85 -16.18 38.19
C LEU A 169 -23.11 -15.96 39.04
N PRO A 170 -22.99 -15.63 40.34
CA PRO A 170 -24.15 -15.30 41.16
C PRO A 170 -24.89 -14.08 40.61
N ALA A 171 -26.21 -14.05 40.71
CA ALA A 171 -27.02 -12.94 40.20
C ALA A 171 -26.60 -11.58 40.77
N ASN A 172 -26.67 -10.53 39.95
CA ASN A 172 -26.30 -9.15 40.30
C ASN A 172 -24.86 -8.98 40.81
N THR A 173 -23.95 -9.84 40.40
CA THR A 173 -22.51 -9.71 40.69
C THR A 173 -21.73 -9.23 39.46
N LYS A 174 -20.66 -8.46 39.74
CA LYS A 174 -19.64 -8.10 38.78
C LYS A 174 -18.42 -9.03 38.95
N PHE A 175 -17.99 -9.64 37.87
CA PHE A 175 -16.77 -10.43 37.81
C PHE A 175 -15.77 -9.76 36.86
N ASN A 176 -14.50 -9.73 37.26
CA ASN A 176 -13.40 -9.28 36.40
C ASN A 176 -12.63 -10.52 35.93
N GLY A 177 -12.68 -10.77 34.63
CA GLY A 177 -12.05 -11.92 33.99
C GLY A 177 -10.80 -11.52 33.20
N LYS A 178 -10.09 -12.54 32.74
CA LYS A 178 -8.95 -12.40 31.84
C LYS A 178 -9.16 -13.22 30.58
N LEU A 179 -8.75 -12.67 29.45
CA LEU A 179 -8.84 -13.31 28.15
C LEU A 179 -7.47 -13.27 27.48
N THR A 180 -7.11 -14.35 26.80
CA THR A 180 -5.90 -14.45 26.00
C THR A 180 -6.25 -14.14 24.54
N LEU A 181 -5.66 -13.08 23.98
CA LEU A 181 -5.86 -12.64 22.60
C LEU A 181 -4.58 -12.85 21.80
N LYS A 182 -4.68 -13.45 20.61
CA LYS A 182 -3.58 -13.56 19.66
C LYS A 182 -3.82 -12.63 18.48
N ASN A 183 -2.83 -11.83 18.10
CA ASN A 183 -2.88 -11.09 16.85
C ASN A 183 -2.56 -12.05 15.69
N VAL A 184 -3.51 -12.25 14.77
CA VAL A 184 -3.35 -13.09 13.57
C VAL A 184 -3.46 -12.28 12.28
N GLY A 185 -3.54 -10.96 12.39
CA GLY A 185 -3.57 -10.02 11.28
C GLY A 185 -2.17 -9.57 10.85
N GLN A 186 -2.14 -8.56 9.98
CA GLN A 186 -0.92 -7.93 9.46
C GLN A 186 -0.52 -6.70 10.28
N SER A 187 -1.50 -6.01 10.89
CA SER A 187 -1.26 -4.79 11.65
C SER A 187 -0.69 -5.07 13.04
N ILE A 188 0.03 -4.10 13.62
CA ILE A 188 0.34 -4.09 15.05
C ILE A 188 -0.88 -3.53 15.80
N LEU A 189 -1.53 -4.34 16.64
CA LEU A 189 -2.64 -3.86 17.47
C LEU A 189 -2.09 -2.85 18.49
N GLY A 190 -2.77 -1.70 18.63
CA GLY A 190 -2.34 -0.59 19.49
C GLY A 190 -1.40 0.44 18.84
N GLU A 191 -0.94 0.21 17.60
CA GLU A 191 0.02 1.11 16.93
C GLU A 191 -0.58 2.48 16.57
N GLN A 192 -1.84 2.50 16.12
CA GLN A 192 -2.55 3.71 15.72
C GLN A 192 -3.35 4.34 16.87
N GLY A 193 -3.13 3.88 18.10
CA GLY A 193 -3.91 4.25 19.27
C GLY A 193 -4.66 3.07 19.86
N SER A 194 -5.56 3.36 20.81
CA SER A 194 -6.28 2.34 21.57
C SER A 194 -7.24 1.62 20.65
N ILE A 195 -7.28 0.30 20.79
CA ILE A 195 -8.27 -0.52 20.10
C ILE A 195 -9.29 -0.97 21.14
N GLU A 196 -10.55 -0.63 20.90
CA GLU A 196 -11.68 -1.15 21.66
C GLU A 196 -12.39 -2.19 20.80
N ILE A 197 -12.50 -3.41 21.34
CA ILE A 197 -13.24 -4.50 20.72
C ILE A 197 -14.56 -4.64 21.50
N PRO A 198 -15.71 -4.30 20.90
CA PRO A 198 -16.99 -4.35 21.59
C PRO A 198 -17.40 -5.80 21.90
N ALA A 199 -18.02 -6.00 23.05
CA ALA A 199 -18.63 -7.29 23.38
C ALA A 199 -20.00 -7.42 22.69
N ILE A 200 -20.34 -8.62 22.26
CA ILE A 200 -21.65 -8.96 21.69
C ILE A 200 -22.34 -9.97 22.64
N PRO A 201 -23.23 -9.52 23.54
CA PRO A 201 -23.97 -10.40 24.44
C PRO A 201 -25.26 -10.95 23.82
N SER A 202 -25.71 -12.14 24.23
CA SER A 202 -26.98 -12.74 23.78
C SER A 202 -28.24 -12.17 24.44
N GLU A 203 -28.13 -11.50 25.59
CA GLU A 203 -29.24 -10.86 26.34
C GLU A 203 -28.72 -9.62 27.10
N ASN A 204 -29.41 -9.19 28.18
CA ASN A 204 -29.10 -8.06 29.06
C ASN A 204 -27.80 -8.21 29.88
N LEU A 205 -26.83 -9.02 29.44
CA LEU A 205 -25.51 -9.08 30.04
C LEU A 205 -24.74 -7.80 29.73
N LEU A 206 -24.19 -7.19 30.79
CA LEU A 206 -23.29 -6.06 30.63
C LEU A 206 -21.86 -6.58 30.62
N ILE A 207 -21.19 -6.48 29.47
CA ILE A 207 -19.82 -6.95 29.27
C ILE A 207 -19.00 -5.76 28.78
N SER A 208 -17.83 -5.53 29.38
CA SER A 208 -16.94 -4.48 28.92
C SER A 208 -16.30 -4.83 27.57
N PRO A 209 -15.98 -3.83 26.73
CA PRO A 209 -15.12 -4.08 25.58
C PRO A 209 -13.75 -4.60 26.04
N LEU A 210 -13.06 -5.32 25.17
CA LEU A 210 -11.62 -5.55 25.34
C LEU A 210 -10.90 -4.28 24.90
N VAL A 211 -9.91 -3.85 25.67
CA VAL A 211 -9.14 -2.64 25.37
C VAL A 211 -7.68 -3.00 25.22
N VAL A 212 -7.13 -2.75 24.04
CA VAL A 212 -5.67 -2.70 23.83
C VAL A 212 -5.25 -1.24 23.96
N PRO A 213 -4.59 -0.84 25.06
CA PRO A 213 -4.22 0.56 25.28
C PRO A 213 -3.07 0.99 24.35
N ASN A 214 -2.93 2.29 24.06
CA ASN A 214 -1.94 2.82 23.11
C ASN A 214 -0.49 2.53 23.50
N ASN A 215 -0.22 2.28 24.78
CA ASN A 215 1.11 1.95 25.30
C ASN A 215 1.43 0.45 25.15
N GLN A 216 0.48 -0.36 24.69
CA GLN A 216 0.64 -1.78 24.46
C GLN A 216 0.56 -2.06 22.96
N LYS A 217 1.61 -2.67 22.43
CA LYS A 217 1.71 -3.04 21.02
C LYS A 217 1.77 -4.56 20.91
N ILE A 218 0.84 -5.15 20.17
CA ILE A 218 0.76 -6.61 19.97
C ILE A 218 1.07 -6.86 18.50
N LYS A 219 2.24 -7.39 18.20
CA LYS A 219 2.68 -7.65 16.81
C LYS A 219 1.98 -8.88 16.23
N PRO A 220 1.96 -9.03 14.90
CA PRO A 220 1.49 -10.26 14.26
C PRO A 220 2.14 -11.52 14.87
N GLY A 221 1.31 -12.48 15.27
CA GLY A 221 1.73 -13.73 15.91
C GLY A 221 1.88 -13.66 17.44
N GLU A 222 1.94 -12.46 18.03
CA GLU A 222 2.06 -12.31 19.49
C GLU A 222 0.73 -12.53 20.20
N ILE A 223 0.84 -12.91 21.47
CA ILE A 223 -0.27 -13.17 22.38
C ILE A 223 -0.22 -12.14 23.50
N THR A 224 -1.39 -11.68 23.94
CA THR A 224 -1.56 -10.83 25.12
C THR A 224 -2.66 -11.35 26.02
N ILE A 225 -2.66 -10.89 27.26
CA ILE A 225 -3.77 -11.06 28.20
C ILE A 225 -4.46 -9.71 28.37
N LEU A 226 -5.77 -9.67 28.17
CA LEU A 226 -6.62 -8.51 28.37
C LEU A 226 -7.60 -8.78 29.51
N ASP A 227 -7.84 -7.75 30.32
CA ASP A 227 -8.87 -7.80 31.35
C ASP A 227 -10.23 -7.42 30.74
N PHE A 228 -11.29 -8.06 31.23
CA PHE A 228 -12.66 -7.66 30.94
C PHE A 228 -13.51 -7.77 32.20
N SER A 229 -14.70 -7.18 32.18
CA SER A 229 -15.68 -7.34 33.25
C SER A 229 -17.03 -7.76 32.71
N ILE A 230 -17.72 -8.61 33.46
CA ILE A 230 -19.06 -9.06 33.20
C ILE A 230 -19.92 -8.78 34.43
N THR A 231 -21.08 -8.16 34.22
CA THR A 231 -22.09 -7.98 35.26
C THR A 231 -23.28 -8.87 34.94
N SER A 232 -23.48 -9.88 35.80
CA SER A 232 -24.59 -10.81 35.73
C SER A 232 -25.93 -10.11 36.02
N THR A 233 -27.00 -10.65 35.44
CA THR A 233 -28.35 -10.10 35.63
C THR A 233 -29.05 -10.70 36.86
N SER A 234 -30.25 -10.23 37.16
CA SER A 234 -31.11 -10.82 38.21
C SER A 234 -31.78 -12.14 37.78
N LYS A 235 -31.82 -12.43 36.46
CA LYS A 235 -32.42 -13.63 35.90
C LYS A 235 -31.37 -14.74 35.82
N SER A 236 -31.71 -15.92 36.32
CA SER A 236 -30.88 -17.11 36.15
C SER A 236 -31.08 -17.71 34.77
N GLY A 237 -30.01 -18.21 34.16
CA GLY A 237 -30.06 -18.84 32.84
C GLY A 237 -28.67 -19.09 32.28
N GLU A 238 -28.63 -19.71 31.12
CA GLU A 238 -27.43 -19.81 30.29
C GLU A 238 -27.32 -18.56 29.43
N TYR A 239 -26.11 -18.02 29.35
CA TYR A 239 -25.83 -16.83 28.57
C TYR A 239 -24.58 -17.05 27.72
N THR A 240 -24.61 -16.51 26.50
CA THR A 240 -23.47 -16.56 25.59
C THR A 240 -23.01 -15.17 25.23
N PHE A 241 -21.72 -15.02 24.96
CA PHE A 241 -21.13 -13.77 24.50
C PHE A 241 -19.87 -14.02 23.69
N ASN A 242 -19.50 -13.04 22.87
CA ASN A 242 -18.26 -13.05 22.13
C ASN A 242 -17.69 -11.62 21.98
N TRP A 243 -16.49 -11.55 21.42
CA TRP A 243 -15.89 -10.36 20.86
C TRP A 243 -15.48 -10.73 19.44
N GLU A 244 -16.34 -10.44 18.46
CA GLU A 244 -16.00 -10.59 17.03
C GLU A 244 -15.00 -9.54 16.58
#